data_AF-A0A0P6Y394-F1
#
_entry.id   AF-A0A0P6Y394-F1
#
_cell.length_a   1.000
_cell.length_b   1.000
_cell.length_c   1.000
_cell.angle_alpha   90.00
_cell.angle_beta   90.00
_cell.angle_gamma   90.00
#
_symmetry.space_group_name_H-M   'P 1'
#
loop_
_entity.id
_entity.type
_entity.pdbx_description
1 polymer ?
#
loop_
_entity_poly.entity_id
_entity_poly.type
_entity_poly.pdbx_seq_one_letter_code
_entity_poly.pdbx_strand_id
1 'polypeptide(L)'
;MLIPRFRLHRGRHRHGQGRHPARPTLWHASPGQEVTIVGFEALPPDFQHYLQAYGLMPGRTVRVLAQRPVTIVQVEHTELAFEPQIARCILVSPVSEKTPSEETNPPTP
;
A
#
# COMPACT_ATOMS: atom_id res chain seq x y z
N MET A 1 8.98 5.42 -11.42
CA MET A 1 8.13 5.16 -12.61
C MET A 1 6.69 5.58 -12.30
N LEU A 2 6.03 6.32 -13.18
CA LEU A 2 4.62 6.73 -12.99
C LEU A 2 3.71 5.62 -13.51
N ILE A 3 2.87 5.04 -12.65
CA ILE A 3 1.95 3.97 -13.06
C ILE A 3 0.72 4.60 -13.76
N PRO A 4 0.38 4.18 -14.99
CA PRO A 4 -0.64 4.83 -15.80
C PRO A 4 -2.05 4.72 -15.19
N ARG A 5 -2.83 5.78 -15.40
CA ARG A 5 -4.25 5.88 -15.05
C ARG A 5 -5.10 4.98 -15.95
N PHE A 6 -5.74 3.96 -15.37
CA PHE A 6 -6.81 3.24 -16.06
C PHE A 6 -8.17 3.88 -15.75
N ARG A 7 -9.01 3.98 -16.78
CA ARG A 7 -10.35 4.54 -16.67
C ARG A 7 -11.20 3.56 -15.86
N LEU A 8 -11.29 3.77 -14.54
CA LEU A 8 -12.21 3.05 -13.68
C LEU A 8 -13.62 3.24 -14.25
N HIS A 9 -14.17 2.21 -14.90
CA HIS A 9 -15.55 2.22 -15.33
C HIS A 9 -16.42 2.33 -14.08
N ARG A 10 -16.92 3.54 -13.82
CA ARG A 10 -17.91 3.82 -12.77
C ARG A 10 -19.18 3.02 -13.09
N GLY A 11 -19.23 1.78 -12.58
CA GLY A 11 -20.50 1.15 -12.26
C GLY A 11 -21.23 2.05 -11.28
N ARG A 12 -22.49 2.38 -11.57
CA ARG A 12 -23.38 3.15 -10.70
C ARG A 12 -23.49 2.44 -9.34
N HIS A 13 -22.72 2.88 -8.36
CA HIS A 13 -22.96 2.53 -6.96
C HIS A 13 -23.97 3.52 -6.39
N ARG A 14 -25.22 3.04 -6.32
CA ARG A 14 -26.28 3.64 -5.51
C ARG A 14 -25.76 3.83 -4.08
N HIS A 15 -26.14 4.97 -3.52
CA HIS A 15 -26.16 5.27 -2.10
C HIS A 15 -26.54 4.02 -1.27
N GLY A 16 -25.62 3.59 -0.42
CA GLY A 16 -25.82 2.49 0.52
C GLY A 16 -24.88 2.70 1.69
N GLN A 17 -25.44 3.17 2.80
CA GLN A 17 -24.77 3.35 4.08
C GLN A 17 -24.21 2.00 4.55
N GLY A 18 -22.89 1.93 4.66
CA GLY A 18 -22.17 0.90 5.38
C GLY A 18 -20.93 1.56 5.92
N ARG A 19 -21.01 2.09 7.14
CA ARG A 19 -19.87 2.64 7.89
C ARG A 19 -19.00 1.47 8.34
N HIS A 20 -18.45 0.72 7.38
CA HIS A 20 -17.30 -0.12 7.65
C HIS A 20 -16.18 0.82 8.11
N PRO A 21 -15.42 0.48 9.16
CA PRO A 21 -14.22 1.23 9.49
C PRO A 21 -13.40 1.27 8.19
N ALA A 22 -13.19 2.48 7.67
CA ALA A 22 -12.49 2.67 6.42
C ALA A 22 -11.14 1.98 6.57
N ARG A 23 -10.93 0.88 5.85
CA ARG A 23 -9.64 0.17 5.89
C ARG A 23 -8.57 1.19 5.50
N PRO A 24 -7.47 1.32 6.26
CA PRO A 24 -6.43 2.27 5.91
C PRO A 24 -5.91 1.95 4.52
N THR A 25 -5.67 3.00 3.74
CA THR A 25 -5.17 2.91 2.38
C THR A 25 -3.90 3.73 2.24
N LEU A 26 -3.16 3.49 1.17
CA LEU A 26 -1.93 4.22 0.89
C LEU A 26 -2.11 5.74 0.85
N TRP A 27 -3.31 6.21 0.47
CA TRP A 27 -3.69 7.62 0.50
C TRP A 27 -3.65 8.26 1.91
N HIS A 28 -3.84 7.46 2.97
CA HIS A 28 -3.88 7.94 4.35
C HIS A 28 -2.51 7.88 5.04
N ALA A 29 -1.51 7.25 4.43
CA ALA A 29 -0.18 7.12 5.02
C ALA A 29 0.59 8.44 4.96
N SER A 30 1.44 8.71 5.95
CA SER A 30 2.26 9.93 5.97
C SER A 30 3.60 9.74 5.26
N PRO A 31 4.19 10.77 4.63
CA PRO A 31 5.56 10.69 4.13
C PRO A 31 6.53 10.26 5.24
N GLY A 32 7.48 9.39 4.90
CA GLY A 32 8.41 8.75 5.84
C GLY A 32 7.87 7.48 6.50
N GLN A 33 6.55 7.22 6.45
CA GLN A 33 5.94 6.06 7.08
C GLN A 33 6.21 4.77 6.29
N GLU A 34 6.50 3.69 7.00
CA GLU A 34 6.47 2.33 6.44
C GLU A 34 5.08 1.71 6.66
N VAL A 35 4.57 1.05 5.62
CA VAL A 35 3.26 0.41 5.65
C VAL A 35 3.33 -0.94 4.97
N THR A 36 2.57 -1.91 5.48
CA THR A 36 2.45 -3.24 4.87
C THR A 36 1.24 -3.26 3.95
N ILE A 37 1.43 -3.70 2.71
CA ILE A 37 0.34 -3.89 1.75
C ILE A 37 -0.54 -5.04 2.24
N VAL A 38 -1.85 -4.79 2.33
CA VAL A 38 -2.84 -5.80 2.73
C VAL A 38 -3.55 -6.38 1.51
N GLY A 39 -3.72 -5.58 0.45
CA GLY A 39 -4.40 -6.00 -0.77
C GLY A 39 -4.91 -4.84 -1.60
N PHE A 40 -5.81 -5.14 -2.53
CA PHE A 40 -6.35 -4.19 -3.49
C PHE A 40 -7.87 -4.24 -3.49
N GLU A 41 -8.52 -3.08 -3.56
CA GLU A 41 -9.96 -2.95 -3.71
C GLU A 41 -10.31 -2.12 -4.94
N ALA A 42 -11.36 -2.52 -5.66
CA ALA A 42 -11.87 -1.79 -6.82
C ALA A 42 -10.85 -1.55 -7.96
N LEU A 43 -9.82 -2.40 -8.08
CA LEU A 43 -8.88 -2.42 -9.21
C LEU A 43 -9.16 -3.62 -10.14
N PRO A 44 -9.07 -3.45 -11.47
CA PRO A 44 -9.15 -4.58 -12.42
C PRO A 44 -8.08 -5.65 -12.13
N PRO A 45 -8.38 -6.96 -12.30
CA PRO A 45 -7.43 -8.04 -12.02
C PRO A 45 -6.08 -7.89 -12.74
N ASP A 46 -6.08 -7.52 -14.01
CA ASP A 46 -4.84 -7.33 -14.78
C ASP A 46 -3.95 -6.24 -14.18
N PHE A 47 -4.58 -5.18 -13.66
CA PHE A 47 -3.85 -4.10 -13.00
C PHE A 47 -3.32 -4.53 -11.63
N GLN A 48 -4.06 -5.37 -10.90
CA GLN A 48 -3.53 -5.96 -9.67
C GLN A 48 -2.31 -6.84 -9.95
N HIS A 49 -2.35 -7.68 -10.99
CA HIS A 49 -1.19 -8.47 -11.42
C HIS A 49 -0.01 -7.59 -11.82
N TYR A 50 -0.26 -6.50 -12.54
CA TYR A 50 0.76 -5.50 -12.87
C TYR A 50 1.41 -4.95 -11.60
N LEU A 51 0.62 -4.48 -10.61
CA LEU A 51 1.16 -3.97 -9.33
C LEU A 51 1.99 -5.03 -8.58
N GLN A 52 1.52 -6.28 -8.55
CA GLN A 52 2.23 -7.40 -7.94
C GLN A 52 3.57 -7.67 -8.62
N ALA A 53 3.66 -7.56 -9.95
CA ALA A 53 4.90 -7.71 -10.70
C ALA A 53 5.95 -6.63 -10.35
N TYR A 54 5.52 -5.45 -9.87
CA TYR A 54 6.41 -4.42 -9.33
C TYR A 54 6.66 -4.54 -7.81
N GLY A 55 6.24 -5.63 -7.19
CA GLY A 55 6.49 -5.90 -5.77
C GLY A 55 5.45 -5.33 -4.80
N LEU A 56 4.37 -4.71 -5.29
CA LEU A 56 3.21 -4.39 -4.46
C LEU A 56 2.38 -5.65 -4.27
N MET A 57 2.72 -6.43 -3.25
CA MET A 57 2.05 -7.69 -2.94
C MET A 57 1.59 -7.68 -1.49
N PRO A 58 0.46 -8.32 -1.16
CA PRO A 58 0.05 -8.51 0.23
C PRO A 58 1.18 -9.07 1.09
N GLY A 59 1.39 -8.49 2.27
CA GLY A 59 2.46 -8.83 3.21
C GLY A 59 3.79 -8.11 2.96
N ARG A 60 3.94 -7.36 1.86
CA ARG A 60 5.15 -6.56 1.60
C ARG A 60 5.07 -5.21 2.29
N THR A 61 6.17 -4.83 2.94
CA THR A 61 6.33 -3.48 3.48
C THR A 61 6.91 -2.55 2.42
N VAL A 62 6.33 -1.35 2.34
CA VAL A 62 6.77 -0.28 1.44
C VAL A 62 6.92 1.02 2.23
N ARG A 63 7.82 1.88 1.79
CA ARG A 63 8.03 3.19 2.42
C ARG A 63 7.34 4.28 1.62
N VAL A 64 6.56 5.11 2.29
CA VAL A 64 5.93 6.28 1.65
C VAL A 64 6.97 7.40 1.59
N LEU A 65 7.31 7.82 0.37
CA LEU A 65 8.28 8.91 0.14
C LEU A 65 7.58 10.27 0.07
N ALA A 66 6.41 10.34 -0.57
CA ALA A 66 5.66 11.58 -0.72
C ALA A 66 4.15 11.30 -0.89
N GLN A 67 3.33 12.32 -0.64
CA GLN A 67 1.86 12.27 -0.81
C GLN A 67 1.28 13.30 -1.80
N ARG A 68 2.04 14.33 -2.18
CA ARG A 68 1.57 15.40 -3.09
C ARG A 68 2.64 15.71 -4.14
N PRO A 69 2.25 15.96 -5.41
CA PRO A 69 0.88 15.90 -5.96
C PRO A 69 0.35 14.47 -6.18
N VAL A 70 1.22 13.47 -6.09
CA VAL A 70 0.94 12.03 -6.18
C VAL A 70 1.54 11.32 -4.98
N THR A 71 1.02 10.13 -4.68
CA THR A 71 1.60 9.27 -3.63
C THR A 71 2.80 8.54 -4.22
N ILE A 72 3.99 8.77 -3.68
CA ILE A 72 5.23 8.08 -4.09
C ILE A 72 5.58 7.08 -3.00
N VAL A 73 5.82 5.84 -3.39
CA VAL A 73 6.32 4.79 -2.49
C VAL A 73 7.57 4.15 -3.04
N GLN A 74 8.43 3.73 -2.14
CA GLN A 74 9.57 2.88 -2.42
C GLN A 74 9.18 1.43 -2.17
N VAL A 75 9.31 0.62 -3.22
CA VAL A 75 9.14 -0.84 -3.19
C VAL A 75 10.49 -1.44 -3.50
N GLU A 76 11.13 -2.03 -2.50
CA GLU A 76 12.53 -2.48 -2.58
C GLU A 76 13.45 -1.35 -3.09
N HIS A 77 13.97 -1.47 -4.32
CA HIS A 77 14.85 -0.48 -4.95
C HIS A 77 14.13 0.41 -5.99
N THR A 78 12.81 0.30 -6.11
CA THR A 78 12.02 0.97 -7.14
C THR A 78 11.06 1.99 -6.53
N GLU A 79 11.01 3.18 -7.11
CA GLU A 79 10.00 4.19 -6.76
C GLU A 79 8.79 4.12 -7.68
N LEU A 80 7.61 3.98 -7.09
CA LEU A 80 6.33 3.95 -7.78
C LEU A 80 5.50 5.16 -7.40
N ALA A 81 4.97 5.86 -8.41
CA ALA A 81 4.09 7.00 -8.21
C ALA A 81 2.64 6.64 -8.56
N PHE A 82 1.73 6.96 -7.65
CA PHE A 82 0.31 6.65 -7.69
C PHE A 82 -0.55 7.90 -7.67
N GLU A 83 -1.51 7.94 -8.58
CA GLU A 83 -2.56 8.96 -8.52
C GLU A 83 -3.47 8.76 -7.30
N PRO A 84 -4.11 9.83 -6.78
CA PRO A 84 -5.01 9.75 -5.64
C PRO A 84 -6.14 8.73 -5.77
N GLN A 85 -6.56 8.40 -6.98
CA GLN A 85 -7.60 7.39 -7.22
C GLN A 85 -7.06 5.97 -7.02
N ILE A 86 -5.83 5.70 -7.47
CA ILE A 86 -5.17 4.41 -7.30
C ILE A 86 -4.68 4.22 -5.87
N ALA A 87 -4.11 5.25 -5.24
CA ALA A 87 -3.65 5.18 -3.86
C ALA A 87 -4.78 4.87 -2.86
N ARG A 88 -6.02 5.24 -3.16
CA ARG A 88 -7.22 4.89 -2.37
C ARG A 88 -7.66 3.43 -2.52
N CYS A 89 -7.22 2.75 -3.57
CA CYS A 89 -7.54 1.35 -3.83
C CYS A 89 -6.52 0.38 -3.22
N ILE A 90 -5.37 0.88 -2.76
CA ILE A 90 -4.31 0.06 -2.17
C ILE A 90 -4.50 0.03 -0.66
N LEU A 91 -4.89 -1.12 -0.14
CA LEU A 91 -5.09 -1.33 1.30
C LEU A 91 -3.75 -1.52 2.01
N VAL A 92 -3.62 -0.90 3.19
CA VAL A 92 -2.40 -0.99 3.99
C VAL A 92 -2.69 -1.18 5.47
N SER A 93 -1.69 -1.70 6.19
CA SER A 93 -1.64 -1.70 7.65
C SER A 93 -0.34 -1.05 8.13
N PRO A 94 -0.30 -0.54 9.38
CA PRO A 94 0.96 -0.20 10.02
C PRO A 94 1.90 -1.40 10.02
N VAL A 95 3.21 -1.16 9.88
CA VAL A 95 4.20 -2.21 10.16
C VAL A 95 4.09 -2.53 11.64
N SER A 96 3.59 -3.72 11.97
CA SER A 96 3.67 -4.21 13.33
C SER A 96 5.14 -4.50 13.57
N GLU A 97 5.81 -3.70 14.39
CA GLU A 97 7.16 -3.98 14.88
C GLU A 97 7.12 -5.39 15.48
N LYS A 98 7.59 -6.39 14.74
CA LYS A 98 8.05 -7.61 15.38
C LYS A 98 9.33 -7.16 16.08
N THR A 99 9.26 -7.00 17.40
CA THR A 99 10.43 -6.89 18.26
C THR A 99 11.43 -7.94 17.78
N PRO A 100 12.67 -7.56 17.41
CA PRO A 100 13.71 -8.54 17.16
C PRO A 100 13.79 -9.36 18.44
N SER A 101 13.33 -10.61 18.34
CA SER A 101 13.33 -11.53 19.47
C SER A 101 14.77 -11.65 19.92
N GLU A 102 14.99 -11.26 21.17
CA GLU A 102 16.22 -11.31 21.94
C GLU A 102 16.94 -12.65 21.72
N GLU A 103 17.85 -12.72 20.73
CA GLU A 103 18.78 -13.83 20.62
C GLU A 103 19.80 -13.66 21.74
N THR A 104 19.52 -14.39 22.81
CA THR A 104 20.27 -14.46 24.06
C THR A 104 21.69 -14.91 23.76
N ASN A 105 22.65 -14.01 23.82
CA ASN A 105 24.07 -14.36 23.79
C ASN A 105 24.44 -14.94 25.17
N PRO A 106 24.80 -16.24 25.30
CA PRO A 106 25.23 -16.78 26.58
C PRO A 106 26.57 -16.13 26.98
N PRO A 107 26.78 -15.76 28.24
CA PRO A 107 28.08 -15.29 28.69
C PRO A 107 29.09 -16.44 28.57
N THR A 108 30.17 -16.20 27.80
CA THR A 108 31.31 -17.12 27.69
C THR A 108 32.01 -17.20 29.05
N PRO A 109 32.30 -18.41 29.58
CA PRO A 109 33.08 -18.57 30.81
C PRO A 109 34.55 -18.19 30.65
#